data_AF-A0A1D6NA65-F1
#
_entry.id   AF-A0A1D6NA65-F1
#
_cell.length_a   1.000
_cell.length_b   1.000
_cell.length_c   1.000
_cell.angle_alpha   90.00
_cell.angle_beta   90.00
_cell.angle_gamma   90.00
#
_symmetry.space_group_name_H-M   'P 1'
#
loop_
_entity.id
_entity.type
_entity.pdbx_description
1 polymer ?
#
loop_
_entity_poly.entity_id
_entity_poly.type
_entity_poly.pdbx_seq_one_letter_code
_entity_poly.pdbx_strand_id
1 'polypeptide(L)'
;MQVVNIYEKFLSCVESGNSTVSEKGILQILLDLRFVGDVLSGGKSSSTNSPEMQTKQDFLPSAVTKTSFRRKQSQLQADSAVIEPINKLVNRLSQRLDPIDWAT
;
A
#
# COMPACT_ATOMS: atom_id res chain seq x y z
N MET A 1 -1.34 18.46 2.64
CA MET A 1 -1.82 17.64 1.51
C MET A 1 -3.33 17.84 1.33
N GLN A 2 -3.76 18.65 0.37
CA GLN A 2 -5.18 18.97 0.17
C GLN A 2 -6.02 17.74 -0.20
N VAL A 3 -5.48 16.85 -1.05
CA VAL A 3 -6.15 15.62 -1.51
C VAL A 3 -6.37 14.62 -0.37
N VAL A 4 -5.35 14.40 0.47
CA VAL A 4 -5.45 13.51 1.64
C VAL A 4 -6.54 13.99 2.61
N ASN A 5 -6.64 15.31 2.83
CA ASN A 5 -7.67 15.90 3.69
C ASN A 5 -9.09 15.73 3.12
N ILE A 6 -9.25 15.72 1.78
CA ILE A 6 -10.54 15.43 1.14
C ILE A 6 -10.96 13.99 1.44
N TYR A 7 -10.05 13.02 1.27
CA TYR A 7 -10.34 11.62 1.57
C TYR A 7 -10.58 11.35 3.05
N GLU A 8 -9.91 12.08 3.94
CA GLU A 8 -10.15 12.01 5.38
C GLU A 8 -11.54 12.51 5.77
N LYS A 9 -11.99 13.63 5.19
CA LYS A 9 -13.36 14.15 5.38
C LYS A 9 -14.40 13.21 4.79
N PHE A 10 -14.14 12.68 3.60
CA PHE A 10 -15.01 11.69 2.97
C PHE A 10 -15.18 10.46 3.87
N LEU A 11 -14.09 9.88 4.36
CA LEU A 11 -14.13 8.72 5.24
C LEU A 11 -14.89 9.02 6.54
N SER A 12 -14.71 10.21 7.11
CA SER A 12 -15.45 10.66 8.30
C SER A 12 -16.96 10.76 8.03
N CYS A 13 -17.36 11.20 6.83
CA CYS A 13 -18.76 11.23 6.40
C CYS A 13 -19.34 9.82 6.24
N VAL A 14 -18.56 8.90 5.67
CA VAL A 14 -18.96 7.49 5.53
C VAL A 14 -19.07 6.79 6.89
N GLU A 15 -18.15 7.07 7.82
CA GLU A 15 -18.16 6.51 9.18
C GLU A 15 -19.31 7.00 10.04
N SER A 16 -19.71 8.25 9.86
CA SER A 16 -20.86 8.83 10.57
C SER A 16 -22.21 8.40 9.99
N GLY A 17 -22.23 7.54 8.95
CA GLY A 17 -23.45 7.10 8.28
C GLY A 17 -24.11 8.17 7.41
N ASN A 18 -23.43 9.31 7.22
CA ASN A 18 -23.92 10.45 6.44
C ASN A 18 -23.73 10.24 4.92
N SER A 19 -22.92 9.26 4.52
CA SER A 19 -22.72 8.86 3.12
C SER A 19 -22.55 7.34 3.03
N THR A 20 -23.10 6.73 1.98
CA THR A 20 -22.81 5.34 1.63
C THR A 20 -21.82 5.30 0.47
N VAL A 21 -20.95 4.30 0.46
CA VAL A 21 -20.04 4.03 -0.66
C VAL A 21 -20.00 2.54 -0.89
N SER A 22 -20.02 2.12 -2.15
CA SER A 22 -19.86 0.71 -2.49
C SER A 22 -18.43 0.25 -2.28
N GLU A 23 -18.22 -1.06 -2.15
CA GLU A 23 -16.89 -1.65 -2.11
C GLU A 23 -16.05 -1.24 -3.32
N LYS A 24 -16.64 -1.21 -4.52
CA LYS A 24 -15.94 -0.77 -5.73
C LYS A 24 -15.51 0.71 -5.66
N GLY A 25 -16.31 1.57 -5.03
CA GLY A 25 -15.91 2.95 -4.74
C GLY A 25 -14.74 3.03 -3.74
N ILE A 26 -14.74 2.17 -2.71
CA ILE A 26 -13.63 2.07 -1.76
C ILE A 26 -12.34 1.61 -2.46
N LEU A 27 -12.43 0.62 -3.37
CA LEU A 27 -11.28 0.20 -4.18
C LEU A 27 -10.72 1.35 -5.02
N GLN A 28 -11.58 2.15 -5.65
CA GLN A 28 -11.13 3.31 -6.43
C GLN A 28 -10.37 4.32 -5.56
N ILE A 29 -10.89 4.63 -4.36
CA ILE A 29 -10.24 5.54 -3.43
C ILE A 29 -8.86 5.00 -2.99
N LEU A 30 -8.75 3.69 -2.75
CA LEU A 30 -7.47 3.06 -2.40
C LEU A 30 -6.43 3.20 -3.52
N LEU A 31 -6.85 3.03 -4.78
CA LEU A 31 -5.99 3.22 -5.95
C LEU A 31 -5.52 4.68 -6.07
N ASP A 32 -6.43 5.63 -5.90
CA ASP A 32 -6.12 7.06 -5.93
C ASP A 32 -5.13 7.44 -4.82
N LEU A 33 -5.33 6.94 -3.59
CA LEU A 33 -4.43 7.18 -2.47
C LEU A 33 -3.01 6.64 -2.73
N ARG A 34 -2.91 5.46 -3.37
CA ARG A 34 -1.62 4.88 -3.76
C ARG A 34 -0.94 5.72 -4.84
N PHE A 35 -1.70 6.11 -5.87
CA PHE A 35 -1.21 6.98 -6.93
C PHE A 35 -0.70 8.33 -6.38
N VAL A 36 -1.47 8.96 -5.49
CA VAL A 36 -1.06 10.20 -4.81
C VAL A 36 0.20 9.98 -3.99
N GLY A 37 0.31 8.88 -3.24
CA GLY A 37 1.52 8.53 -2.51
C GLY A 37 2.75 8.39 -3.43
N ASP A 38 2.60 7.72 -4.57
CA ASP A 38 3.65 7.53 -5.56
C ASP A 38 4.08 8.87 -6.20
N VAL A 39 3.12 9.72 -6.58
CA VAL A 39 3.37 11.07 -7.12
C VAL A 39 4.11 11.95 -6.11
N LEU A 40 3.65 11.96 -4.86
CA LEU A 40 4.23 12.77 -3.79
C LEU A 40 5.62 12.29 -3.37
N SER A 41 5.91 11.00 -3.55
CA SER A 41 7.25 10.43 -3.33
C SER A 41 8.22 10.73 -4.48
N GLY A 42 7.82 11.57 -5.45
CA GLY A 42 8.63 11.93 -6.60
C GLY A 42 8.73 10.82 -7.65
N GLY A 43 7.78 9.88 -7.68
CA GLY A 43 7.71 8.84 -8.71
C GLY A 43 8.89 7.87 -8.72
N LYS A 44 9.63 7.76 -7.61
CA LYS A 44 10.74 6.79 -7.48
C LYS A 44 10.16 5.38 -7.43
N SER A 45 9.92 4.80 -8.61
CA SER A 45 9.64 3.39 -8.76
C SER A 45 10.83 2.64 -8.16
N SER A 46 10.55 1.77 -7.18
CA SER A 46 11.56 0.82 -6.70
C SER A 46 11.79 -0.23 -7.78
N SER A 47 12.43 0.14 -8.89
CA SER A 47 13.02 -0.80 -9.84
C SER A 47 14.34 -1.30 -9.26
N THR A 48 14.27 -2.12 -8.22
CA THR A 48 15.43 -2.93 -7.83
C THR A 48 15.44 -4.17 -8.70
N ASN A 49 15.90 -4.01 -9.94
CA ASN A 49 16.62 -5.08 -10.62
C ASN A 49 17.95 -5.25 -9.88
N SER A 50 18.36 -6.50 -9.64
CA SER A 50 19.66 -6.81 -9.05
C SER A 50 20.80 -6.26 -9.93
N PRO A 51 21.97 -6.05 -9.31
CA PRO A 51 23.14 -6.74 -9.84
C PRO A 51 23.92 -7.45 -8.74
N GLU A 52 24.38 -8.62 -9.15
CA GLU A 52 25.27 -9.55 -8.48
C GLU A 52 26.55 -8.86 -7.99
N MET A 53 27.02 -9.20 -6.79
CA MET A 53 28.36 -9.77 -6.52
C MET A 53 28.78 -9.62 -5.05
N GLN A 54 29.48 -10.66 -4.61
CA GLN A 54 30.26 -10.86 -3.37
C GLN A 54 29.50 -11.49 -2.19
N THR A 55 29.91 -12.60 -1.56
CA THR A 55 30.70 -13.81 -1.87
C THR A 55 30.73 -14.60 -0.53
N LYS A 56 30.74 -15.94 -0.59
CA LYS A 56 30.92 -16.97 0.48
C LYS A 56 29.62 -17.47 1.17
N GLN A 57 29.14 -18.67 0.79
CA GLN A 57 29.49 -20.00 1.36
C GLN A 57 28.89 -20.17 2.78
N ASP A 58 28.06 -21.16 3.12
CA ASP A 58 27.97 -22.55 2.67
C ASP A 58 26.57 -23.17 2.97
N PHE A 59 26.32 -24.35 2.36
CA PHE A 59 25.35 -25.40 2.68
C PHE A 59 23.88 -25.28 2.18
N LEU A 60 23.61 -26.06 1.13
CA LEU A 60 22.32 -26.68 0.79
C LEU A 60 22.42 -28.19 1.16
N PRO A 61 21.32 -28.91 1.47
CA PRO A 61 20.40 -29.35 0.40
C PRO A 61 18.90 -29.37 0.72
N SER A 62 18.14 -28.98 -0.32
CA SER A 62 16.83 -29.51 -0.74
C SER A 62 15.70 -29.70 0.29
N ALA A 63 14.70 -28.80 0.24
CA ALA A 63 13.30 -29.16 0.48
C ALA A 63 12.35 -28.14 -0.18
N VAL A 64 11.52 -28.65 -1.08
CA VAL A 64 10.41 -27.96 -1.75
C VAL A 64 9.59 -27.14 -0.75
N THR A 65 9.61 -25.81 -0.84
CA THR A 65 8.66 -24.96 -0.11
C THR A 65 8.23 -23.75 -0.94
N LYS A 66 7.04 -23.91 -1.53
CA LYS A 66 5.91 -22.96 -1.61
C LYS A 66 6.31 -21.48 -1.65
N THR A 67 6.05 -20.88 -2.81
CA THR A 67 6.01 -19.45 -3.11
C THR A 67 5.49 -18.61 -1.95
N SER A 68 6.40 -18.16 -1.09
CA SER A 68 6.11 -17.06 -0.18
C SER A 68 6.34 -15.78 -0.96
N PHE A 69 5.35 -15.37 -1.75
CA PHE A 69 5.16 -13.97 -2.09
C PHE A 69 4.69 -13.22 -0.84
N ARG A 70 5.49 -13.28 0.24
CA ARG A 70 5.46 -12.24 1.25
C ARG A 70 6.10 -11.04 0.56
N ARG A 71 5.27 -10.31 -0.20
CA ARG A 71 5.57 -8.97 -0.69
C ARG A 71 5.86 -8.16 0.58
N LYS A 72 7.12 -8.16 1.00
CA LYS A 72 7.62 -7.21 2.00
C LYS A 72 7.24 -5.88 1.40
N GLN A 73 6.28 -5.20 2.01
CA GLN A 73 6.03 -3.79 1.82
C GLN A 73 7.40 -3.16 2.05
N SER A 74 8.15 -2.93 0.98
CA SER A 74 9.44 -2.27 1.07
C SER A 74 9.12 -0.96 1.73
N GLN A 75 9.69 -0.80 2.91
CA GLN A 75 9.59 0.38 3.73
C GLN A 75 10.14 1.51 2.88
N LEU A 76 9.26 2.14 2.11
CA LEU A 76 9.52 3.32 1.32
C LEU A 76 9.97 4.36 2.35
N GLN A 77 11.28 4.56 2.46
CA GLN A 77 11.82 5.76 3.07
C GLN A 77 11.55 6.93 2.12
N ALA A 78 10.29 7.26 1.95
CA ALA A 78 9.82 8.49 1.36
C ALA A 78 9.19 9.31 2.50
N ASP A 79 9.28 10.63 2.40
CA ASP A 79 8.98 11.60 3.46
C ASP A 79 7.81 11.16 4.36
N SER A 80 8.17 10.70 5.58
CA SER A 80 7.26 10.07 6.53
C SER A 80 6.03 10.94 6.81
N ALA A 81 6.21 12.27 6.80
CA ALA A 81 5.16 13.25 7.06
C ALA A 81 3.99 13.20 6.06
N VAL A 82 4.21 12.70 4.84
CA VAL A 82 3.18 12.62 3.79
C VAL A 82 2.59 11.22 3.69
N ILE A 83 3.44 10.21 3.84
CA ILE A 83 3.06 8.80 3.68
C ILE A 83 2.25 8.28 4.87
N GLU A 84 2.53 8.77 6.08
CA GLU A 84 1.85 8.32 7.29
C GLU A 84 0.33 8.63 7.28
N PRO A 85 -0.12 9.85 6.92
CA PRO A 85 -1.54 10.13 6.69
C PRO A 85 -2.20 9.23 5.64
N ILE A 86 -1.50 8.94 4.53
CA ILE A 86 -2.02 8.09 3.45
C ILE A 86 -2.17 6.64 3.93
N ASN A 87 -1.15 6.10 4.60
CA ASN A 87 -1.19 4.75 5.16
C ASN A 87 -2.31 4.59 6.20
N LYS A 88 -2.55 5.62 7.02
CA LYS A 88 -3.67 5.62 7.98
C LYS A 88 -5.02 5.50 7.26
N LEU A 89 -5.23 6.23 6.17
CA LEU A 89 -6.46 6.14 5.37
C LEU A 89 -6.60 4.78 4.70
N VAL A 90 -5.52 4.28 4.07
CA VAL A 90 -5.49 2.97 3.41
C VAL A 90 -5.87 1.86 4.40
N ASN A 91 -5.28 1.88 5.61
CA ASN A 91 -5.58 0.89 6.64
C ASN A 91 -7.03 0.92 7.10
N ARG A 92 -7.68 2.09 7.15
CA ARG A 92 -9.09 2.19 7.57
C ARG A 92 -10.06 1.76 6.46
N LEU A 93 -9.74 2.11 5.22
CA LEU A 93 -10.53 1.77 4.05
C LEU A 93 -10.45 0.26 3.73
N SER A 94 -9.28 -0.36 3.88
CA SER A 94 -9.10 -1.79 3.60
C SER A 94 -9.92 -2.69 4.54
N GLN A 95 -10.15 -2.29 5.79
CA GLN A 95 -10.98 -3.03 6.75
C GLN A 95 -12.48 -3.03 6.38
N ARG A 96 -12.88 -2.25 5.38
CA ARG A 96 -14.26 -2.18 4.87
C ARG A 96 -14.47 -3.02 3.61
N LEU A 97 -13.43 -3.71 3.15
CA LEU A 97 -13.47 -4.58 1.99
C LEU A 97 -13.35 -6.04 2.43
N ASP A 98 -13.88 -6.94 1.61
CA ASP A 98 -13.54 -8.35 1.74
C ASP A 98 -12.01 -8.52 1.57
N PRO A 99 -11.36 -9.35 2.41
CA PRO A 99 -9.90 -9.53 2.37
C PRO A 99 -9.36 -9.93 1.00
N ILE A 100 -10.16 -10.62 0.18
CA ILE A 100 -9.81 -11.04 -1.18
C ILE A 100 -9.81 -9.85 -2.13
N ASP A 101 -10.83 -9.00 -2.05
CA ASP A 101 -11.00 -7.83 -2.91
C ASP A 101 -9.90 -6.78 -2.70
N TRP A 102 -9.26 -6.75 -1.52
CA TRP A 102 -8.11 -5.91 -1.23
C TRP A 102 -6.76 -6.53 -1.64
N ALA A 103 -6.59 -7.85 -1.51
CA ALA A 103 -5.27 -8.47 -1.64
C ALA A 103 -4.76 -8.63 -3.09
N THR A 104 -5.56 -8.24 -4.09
CA THR A 104 -5.29 -8.43 -5.52
C THR A 104 -4.55 -7.23 -6.12
#